data_AF-G0ANB5-F1
#
_entry.id   AF-G0ANB5-F1
#
_cell.length_a   1.000
_cell.length_b   1.000
_cell.length_c   1.000
_cell.angle_alpha   90.00
_cell.angle_beta   90.00
_cell.angle_gamma   90.00
#
_symmetry.space_group_name_H-M   'P 1'
#
loop_
_entity.id
_entity.type
_entity.pdbx_description
1 polymer ?
#
loop_
_entity_poly.entity_id
_entity_poly.type
_entity_poly.pdbx_seq_one_letter_code
_entity_poly.pdbx_strand_id
1 'polypeptide(L)'
;METVSTNIAGVSQEQIYKEFLRLGMEQLIAQDLSKRYYHNELTYRDLENLEKQFDIKFDNLVSKIDTVEKNLNVKIDAVKSELNTKIDNVEKNLNLKIDSVKNELTAKIDNIEKNLMSLTEMLKWVLGIMGAMSITMIAGLIFAFISK
;
A
#
# COMPACT_ATOMS: atom_id res chain seq x y z
N MET A 1 47.53 14.44 29.12
CA MET A 1 47.82 15.21 27.89
C MET A 1 48.24 16.60 28.33
N GLU A 2 49.52 16.91 28.18
CA GLU A 2 50.09 18.21 28.52
C GLU A 2 49.54 19.28 27.57
N THR A 3 49.03 20.38 28.12
CA THR A 3 48.68 21.57 27.34
C THR A 3 49.97 22.27 26.95
N VAL A 4 50.41 22.09 25.70
CA VAL A 4 51.48 22.88 25.10
C VAL A 4 50.96 24.31 24.97
N SER A 5 51.36 25.18 25.90
CA SER A 5 51.08 26.61 25.84
C SER A 5 51.94 27.22 24.73
N THR A 6 51.41 27.26 23.51
CA THR A 6 52.04 28.01 22.42
C THR A 6 51.93 29.50 22.74
N ASN A 7 53.02 30.08 23.23
CA ASN A 7 53.21 31.54 23.23
C ASN A 7 53.33 31.99 21.77
N ILE A 8 52.20 32.13 21.09
CA ILE A 8 52.15 32.79 19.79
C ILE A 8 52.29 34.27 20.09
N ALA A 9 53.50 34.82 19.93
CA ALA A 9 53.67 36.27 19.87
C ALA A 9 52.84 36.78 18.68
N GLY A 10 51.61 37.21 18.95
CA GLY A 10 50.70 37.69 17.91
C GLY A 10 51.32 38.89 17.20
N VAL A 11 51.33 38.86 15.87
CA VAL A 11 51.77 40.00 15.07
C VAL A 11 50.77 41.14 15.28
N SER A 12 51.22 42.30 15.73
CA SER A 12 50.37 43.47 15.94
C SER A 12 49.96 44.10 14.60
N GLN A 13 48.81 44.80 14.58
CA GLN A 13 48.35 45.54 13.39
C GLN A 13 49.42 46.50 12.85
N GLU A 14 50.16 47.17 13.75
CA GLU A 14 51.23 48.10 13.40
C GLU A 14 52.41 47.41 12.71
N GLN A 15 52.76 46.19 13.12
CA GLN A 15 53.79 45.39 12.45
C GLN A 15 53.34 44.98 11.05
N ILE A 16 52.08 44.60 10.88
CA ILE A 16 51.49 44.28 9.56
C ILE A 16 51.47 45.52 8.66
N TYR A 17 51.04 46.67 9.20
CA TYR A 17 50.98 47.94 8.48
C TYR A 17 52.36 48.40 7.98
N LYS A 18 53.38 48.37 8.85
CA LYS A 18 54.77 48.72 8.47
C LYS A 18 55.33 47.80 7.41
N GLU A 19 55.00 46.52 7.47
CA GLU A 19 55.44 45.55 6.48
C GLU A 19 54.79 45.80 5.12
N PHE A 20 53.50 46.15 5.07
CA PHE A 20 52.84 46.56 3.84
C PHE A 20 53.44 47.84 3.23
N LEU A 21 53.78 48.84 4.04
CA LEU A 21 54.51 50.02 3.55
C LEU A 21 55.90 49.65 3.01
N ARG A 22 56.62 48.74 3.69
CA ARG A 22 57.95 48.25 3.26
C ARG A 22 57.89 47.56 1.91
N LEU A 23 56.78 46.90 1.59
CA LEU A 23 56.50 46.27 0.30
C LEU A 23 56.06 47.26 -0.79
N GLY A 24 56.02 48.56 -0.49
CA GLY A 24 55.67 49.61 -1.46
C GLY A 24 54.17 49.84 -1.62
N MET A 25 53.34 49.36 -0.68
CA MET A 25 51.89 49.59 -0.69
C MET A 25 51.57 51.04 -0.30
N GLU A 26 50.58 51.64 -0.94
CA GLU A 26 50.13 53.00 -0.63
C GLU A 26 49.58 53.10 0.80
N GLN A 27 49.74 54.25 1.45
CA GLN A 27 49.54 54.40 2.89
C GLN A 27 48.10 54.12 3.34
N LEU A 28 47.10 54.60 2.59
CA LEU A 28 45.69 54.36 2.88
C LEU A 28 45.33 52.88 2.65
N ILE A 29 45.87 52.28 1.59
CA ILE A 29 45.66 50.87 1.27
C ILE A 29 46.28 49.97 2.35
N ALA A 30 47.53 50.25 2.76
CA ALA A 30 48.22 49.50 3.81
C ALA A 30 47.47 49.60 5.15
N GLN A 31 46.91 50.77 5.48
CA GLN A 31 46.16 50.99 6.70
C GLN A 31 44.84 50.21 6.71
N ASP A 32 44.10 50.20 5.60
CA ASP A 32 42.87 49.42 5.44
C ASP A 32 43.14 47.90 5.48
N LEU A 33 44.13 47.40 4.72
CA LEU A 33 44.46 45.97 4.69
C LEU A 33 45.01 45.45 6.00
N SER A 34 45.89 46.20 6.69
CA SER A 34 46.47 45.76 7.96
C SER A 34 45.40 45.58 9.04
N LYS A 35 44.39 46.46 9.06
CA LYS A 35 43.24 46.33 9.96
C LYS A 35 42.41 45.10 9.62
N ARG A 36 42.07 44.89 8.34
CA ARG A 36 41.30 43.71 7.88
C ARG A 36 42.03 42.40 8.17
N TYR A 37 43.35 42.36 7.97
CA TYR A 37 44.18 41.19 8.22
C TYR A 37 44.32 40.90 9.72
N TYR A 38 44.58 41.92 10.53
CA TYR A 38 44.70 41.77 11.98
C TYR A 38 43.39 41.30 12.65
N HIS A 39 42.23 41.65 12.07
CA HIS A 39 40.92 41.24 12.56
C HIS A 39 40.31 40.04 11.82
N ASN A 40 41.02 39.45 10.84
CA ASN A 40 40.52 38.36 9.99
C ASN A 40 39.13 38.64 9.38
N GLU A 41 38.80 39.91 9.10
CA GLU A 41 37.45 40.33 8.67
C GLU A 41 37.03 39.66 7.35
N LEU A 42 38.00 39.35 6.47
CA LEU A 42 37.76 38.65 5.22
C LEU A 42 37.40 37.18 5.44
N THR A 43 38.11 36.51 6.34
CA THR A 43 37.90 35.08 6.68
C THR A 43 36.54 34.83 7.32
N TYR A 44 36.11 35.69 8.26
CA TYR A 44 34.79 35.56 8.87
C TYR A 44 33.66 35.72 7.86
N ARG A 45 33.82 36.64 6.90
CA ARG A 45 32.83 36.87 5.83
C ARG A 45 32.69 35.66 4.91
N ASP A 46 33.80 35.03 4.55
CA ASP A 46 33.80 33.83 3.71
C ASP A 46 33.14 32.65 4.43
N LEU A 47 33.39 32.50 5.74
CA LEU A 47 32.73 31.49 6.58
C LEU A 47 31.21 31.74 6.68
N GLU A 48 30.79 32.98 6.92
CA GLU A 48 29.37 33.35 6.96
C GLU A 48 28.67 33.07 5.61
N ASN A 49 29.34 33.38 4.50
CA ASN A 49 28.82 33.08 3.16
C ASN A 49 28.72 31.57 2.90
N LEU A 50 29.68 30.79 3.41
CA LEU A 50 29.67 29.34 3.28
C LEU A 50 28.55 28.72 4.12
N GLU A 51 28.36 29.18 5.36
CA GLU A 51 27.26 28.79 6.25
C GLU A 51 25.90 29.05 5.57
N LYS A 52 25.66 30.27 5.08
CA LYS A 52 24.43 30.60 4.33
C LYS A 52 24.20 29.70 3.12
N GLN A 53 25.25 29.39 2.37
CA GLN A 53 25.14 28.48 1.22
C GLN A 53 24.83 27.05 1.65
N PHE A 54 25.37 26.59 2.78
CA PHE A 54 25.05 25.28 3.35
C PHE A 54 23.60 25.23 3.81
N ASP A 55 23.12 26.23 4.54
CA ASP A 55 21.73 26.29 5.01
C ASP A 55 20.76 26.25 3.83
N ILE A 56 20.99 27.08 2.81
CA ILE A 56 20.15 27.08 1.59
C ILE A 56 20.14 25.70 0.92
N LYS A 57 21.30 25.02 0.83
CA LYS A 57 21.37 23.67 0.24
C LYS A 57 20.68 22.63 1.12
N PHE A 58 20.80 22.75 2.43
CA PHE A 58 20.17 21.88 3.40
C PHE A 58 18.65 22.00 3.34
N ASP A 59 18.11 23.22 3.36
CA ASP A 59 16.67 23.49 3.25
C ASP A 59 16.11 22.96 1.91
N ASN A 60 16.85 23.14 0.82
CA ASN A 60 16.47 22.58 -0.48
C ASN A 60 16.45 21.05 -0.48
N LEU A 61 17.34 20.39 0.26
CA LEU A 61 17.35 18.94 0.39
C LEU A 61 16.15 18.47 1.24
N VAL A 62 15.89 19.13 2.38
CA VAL A 62 14.72 18.84 3.22
C VAL A 62 13.43 18.98 2.41
N SER A 63 13.27 20.09 1.68
CA SER A 63 12.10 20.32 0.81
C SER A 63 11.93 19.24 -0.28
N LYS A 64 13.04 18.77 -0.88
CA LYS A 64 13.00 17.67 -1.84
C LYS A 64 12.60 16.34 -1.19
N ILE A 65 13.10 16.06 0.01
CA ILE A 65 12.77 14.86 0.78
C ILE A 65 11.27 14.88 1.12
N ASP A 66 10.75 15.98 1.66
CA ASP A 66 9.33 16.16 1.99
C ASP A 66 8.43 15.95 0.75
N THR A 67 8.87 16.49 -0.40
CA THR A 67 8.15 16.33 -1.67
C THR A 67 8.13 14.87 -2.11
N VAL A 68 9.25 14.15 -1.98
CA VAL A 68 9.33 12.71 -2.30
C VAL A 68 8.45 11.91 -1.36
N GLU A 69 8.50 12.17 -0.05
CA GLU A 69 7.67 11.49 0.95
C GLU A 69 6.18 11.68 0.65
N LYS A 70 5.73 12.92 0.41
CA LYS A 70 4.35 13.22 0.05
C LYS A 70 3.92 12.48 -1.23
N ASN A 71 4.76 12.47 -2.25
CA ASN A 71 4.47 11.77 -3.51
C ASN A 71 4.39 10.24 -3.31
N LEU A 72 5.25 9.67 -2.46
CA LEU A 72 5.20 8.25 -2.12
C LEU A 72 3.92 7.90 -1.36
N ASN A 73 3.52 8.71 -0.38
CA ASN A 73 2.27 8.53 0.36
C ASN A 73 1.06 8.53 -0.58
N VAL A 74 0.97 9.51 -1.49
CA VAL A 74 -0.10 9.56 -2.51
C VAL A 74 -0.11 8.31 -3.40
N LYS A 75 1.06 7.82 -3.82
CA LYS A 75 1.16 6.60 -4.64
C LYS A 75 0.72 5.36 -3.86
N ILE A 76 1.11 5.26 -2.58
CA ILE A 76 0.71 4.15 -1.70
C ILE A 76 -0.81 4.13 -1.52
N ASP A 77 -1.42 5.29 -1.25
CA ASP A 77 -2.87 5.40 -1.09
C ASP A 77 -3.62 5.04 -2.38
N ALA A 78 -3.10 5.47 -3.54
CA ALA A 78 -3.66 5.11 -4.84
C ALA A 78 -3.61 3.59 -5.09
N VAL A 79 -2.47 2.95 -4.83
CA VAL A 79 -2.32 1.49 -4.96
C VAL A 79 -3.24 0.74 -4.01
N LYS A 80 -3.35 1.19 -2.75
CA LYS A 80 -4.26 0.61 -1.75
C LYS A 80 -5.72 0.69 -2.20
N SER A 81 -6.15 1.83 -2.73
CA SER A 81 -7.49 2.03 -3.25
C SER A 81 -7.79 1.13 -4.46
N GLU A 82 -6.85 1.02 -5.40
CA GLU A 82 -6.98 0.13 -6.56
C GLU A 82 -7.07 -1.34 -6.15
N LEU A 83 -6.25 -1.77 -5.19
CA LEU A 83 -6.29 -3.14 -4.66
C LEU A 83 -7.61 -3.44 -3.96
N ASN A 84 -8.12 -2.54 -3.11
CA ASN A 84 -9.43 -2.71 -2.47
C ASN A 84 -10.53 -2.85 -3.53
N THR A 85 -10.54 -1.98 -4.54
CA THR A 85 -11.53 -2.05 -5.64
C THR A 85 -11.45 -3.38 -6.40
N LYS A 86 -10.23 -3.90 -6.65
CA LYS A 86 -10.03 -5.21 -7.29
C LYS A 86 -10.55 -6.35 -6.41
N ILE A 87 -10.30 -6.30 -5.10
CA ILE A 87 -10.79 -7.29 -4.14
C ILE A 87 -12.32 -7.30 -4.11
N ASP A 88 -12.95 -6.14 -3.97
CA ASP A 88 -14.42 -6.00 -3.94
C ASP A 88 -15.06 -6.56 -5.22
N ASN A 89 -14.45 -6.28 -6.38
CA ASN A 89 -14.91 -6.80 -7.66
C ASN A 89 -14.77 -8.33 -7.76
N VAL A 90 -13.66 -8.91 -7.26
CA VAL A 90 -13.48 -10.36 -7.22
C VAL A 90 -14.50 -11.00 -6.29
N GLU A 91 -14.71 -10.45 -5.10
CA GLU A 91 -15.68 -10.93 -4.12
C GLU A 91 -17.10 -10.94 -4.71
N LYS A 92 -17.52 -9.81 -5.30
CA LYS A 92 -18.83 -9.71 -5.97
C LYS A 92 -18.99 -10.75 -7.08
N ASN A 93 -17.98 -10.92 -7.93
CA ASN A 93 -18.03 -11.89 -9.03
C ASN A 93 -18.08 -13.33 -8.52
N LEU A 94 -17.37 -13.66 -7.44
CA LEU A 94 -17.42 -14.97 -6.82
C LEU A 94 -18.80 -15.24 -6.21
N ASN A 95 -19.37 -14.27 -5.49
CA ASN A 95 -20.71 -14.39 -4.93
C ASN A 95 -21.77 -14.64 -6.02
N LEU A 96 -21.72 -13.88 -7.12
CA LEU A 96 -22.62 -14.11 -8.27
C LEU A 96 -22.47 -15.50 -8.89
N LYS A 97 -21.23 -16.01 -9.01
CA LYS A 97 -21.00 -17.37 -9.52
C LYS A 97 -21.52 -18.43 -8.56
N ILE A 98 -21.31 -18.25 -7.25
CA ILE A 98 -21.81 -19.16 -6.22
C ILE A 98 -23.34 -19.20 -6.24
N ASP A 99 -24.00 -18.04 -6.30
CA ASP A 99 -25.46 -17.95 -6.36
C ASP A 99 -26.00 -18.60 -7.63
N SER A 100 -25.36 -18.38 -8.78
CA SER A 100 -25.73 -19.03 -10.04
C SER A 100 -25.66 -20.56 -9.95
N VAL A 101 -24.55 -21.11 -9.44
CA VAL A 101 -24.38 -22.56 -9.25
C VAL A 101 -25.38 -23.10 -8.25
N LYS A 102 -25.62 -22.40 -7.13
CA LYS A 102 -26.61 -22.78 -6.12
C LYS A 102 -28.01 -22.87 -6.74
N ASN A 103 -28.40 -21.88 -7.53
CA ASN A 103 -29.71 -21.84 -8.18
C ASN A 103 -29.85 -22.96 -9.22
N GLU A 104 -28.82 -23.21 -10.02
CA GLU A 104 -28.83 -24.31 -11.00
C GLU A 104 -28.95 -25.69 -10.32
N LEU A 105 -28.19 -25.91 -9.25
CA LEU A 105 -28.26 -27.16 -8.48
C LEU A 105 -29.61 -27.32 -7.80
N THR A 106 -30.15 -26.26 -7.20
CA THR A 106 -31.48 -26.28 -6.57
C THR A 106 -32.55 -26.66 -7.60
N ALA A 107 -32.55 -26.03 -8.78
CA ALA A 107 -33.50 -26.37 -9.85
C ALA A 107 -33.36 -27.82 -10.34
N LYS A 108 -32.12 -28.34 -10.45
CA LYS A 108 -31.87 -29.74 -10.80
C LYS A 108 -32.41 -30.70 -9.74
N ILE A 109 -32.20 -30.39 -8.45
CA ILE A 109 -32.72 -31.17 -7.32
C ILE A 109 -34.25 -31.16 -7.33
N ASP A 110 -34.89 -29.99 -7.44
CA ASP A 110 -36.36 -29.87 -7.49
C ASP A 110 -36.96 -30.70 -8.63
N ASN A 111 -36.30 -30.72 -9.79
CA ASN A 111 -36.73 -31.52 -10.93
C ASN A 111 -36.60 -33.03 -10.66
N ILE A 112 -35.52 -33.46 -10.02
CA ILE A 112 -35.33 -34.86 -9.59
C ILE A 112 -36.41 -35.25 -8.57
N GLU A 113 -36.68 -34.40 -7.58
CA GLU A 113 -37.72 -34.65 -6.58
C GLU A 113 -39.10 -34.82 -7.21
N LYS A 114 -39.49 -33.94 -8.15
CA LYS A 114 -40.75 -34.07 -8.90
C LYS A 114 -40.84 -35.38 -9.66
N ASN A 115 -39.77 -35.79 -10.33
CA ASN A 115 -39.74 -37.05 -11.07
C ASN A 115 -39.88 -38.26 -10.11
N LEU A 116 -39.22 -38.22 -8.96
CA LEU A 116 -39.34 -39.27 -7.94
C LEU A 116 -40.75 -39.33 -7.32
N MET A 117 -41.37 -38.17 -7.07
CA MET A 117 -42.76 -38.11 -6.59
C MET A 117 -43.72 -38.72 -7.61
N SER A 118 -43.58 -38.35 -8.89
CA SER A 118 -44.40 -38.92 -9.97
C SER A 118 -44.24 -40.45 -10.07
N LEU A 119 -43.01 -40.96 -10.01
CA LEU A 119 -42.76 -42.41 -10.01
C LEU A 119 -43.39 -43.10 -8.80
N THR A 120 -43.33 -42.47 -7.63
CA THR A 120 -43.94 -42.97 -6.39
C THR A 120 -45.46 -43.02 -6.50
N GLU A 121 -46.09 -42.02 -7.10
CA GLU A 121 -47.54 -41.99 -7.36
C GLU A 121 -47.96 -43.09 -8.34
N MET A 122 -47.24 -43.26 -9.45
CA MET A 122 -47.49 -44.36 -10.39
C MET A 122 -47.39 -45.73 -9.70
N LEU A 123 -46.39 -45.94 -8.85
CA LEU A 123 -46.22 -47.19 -8.11
C LEU A 123 -47.41 -47.47 -7.17
N LYS A 124 -47.91 -46.45 -6.45
CA LYS A 124 -49.10 -46.58 -5.60
C LYS A 124 -50.32 -47.04 -6.42
N TRP A 125 -50.54 -46.47 -7.61
CA TRP A 125 -51.62 -46.89 -8.50
C TRP A 125 -51.46 -48.33 -8.98
N VAL A 126 -50.28 -48.73 -9.45
CA VAL A 126 -50.01 -50.09 -9.92
C VAL A 126 -50.25 -51.12 -8.82
N LEU A 127 -49.75 -50.86 -7.61
CA LEU A 127 -49.98 -51.75 -6.46
C LEU A 127 -51.47 -51.86 -6.10
N GLY A 128 -52.22 -50.75 -6.16
CA GLY A 128 -53.67 -50.76 -5.95
C GLY A 128 -54.41 -51.63 -6.96
N ILE A 129 -54.09 -51.51 -8.25
CA ILE A 129 -54.69 -52.32 -9.32
C ILE A 129 -54.32 -53.80 -9.14
N MET A 130 -53.05 -54.11 -8.86
CA MET A 130 -52.60 -55.49 -8.61
C MET A 130 -53.32 -56.13 -7.42
N GLY A 131 -53.50 -55.38 -6.33
CA GLY A 131 -54.26 -55.84 -5.17
C GLY A 131 -55.70 -56.18 -5.54
N ALA A 132 -56.38 -55.28 -6.26
CA ALA A 132 -57.76 -55.50 -6.71
C ALA A 132 -57.88 -56.72 -7.64
N MET A 133 -56.99 -56.89 -8.63
CA MET A 133 -56.98 -58.04 -9.53
C MET A 133 -56.77 -59.37 -8.78
N SER A 134 -55.89 -59.37 -7.77
CA SER A 134 -55.63 -60.57 -6.96
C SER A 134 -56.88 -60.99 -6.19
N ILE A 135 -57.60 -60.03 -5.61
CA ILE A 135 -58.86 -60.27 -4.90
C ILE A 135 -59.93 -60.83 -5.85
N THR A 136 -60.11 -60.23 -7.03
CA THR A 136 -61.12 -60.68 -8.00
C THR A 136 -60.80 -62.07 -8.55
N MET A 137 -59.52 -62.38 -8.80
CA MET A 137 -59.08 -63.69 -9.27
C MET A 137 -59.35 -64.79 -8.22
N ILE A 138 -59.05 -64.53 -6.94
CA ILE A 138 -59.35 -65.45 -5.84
C ILE A 138 -60.86 -65.67 -5.69
N ALA A 139 -61.64 -64.59 -5.71
CA ALA A 139 -63.10 -64.67 -5.60
C ALA A 139 -63.72 -65.48 -6.75
N GLY A 140 -63.23 -65.29 -7.98
CA GLY A 140 -63.67 -66.06 -9.15
C GLY A 140 -63.35 -67.55 -9.04
N LEU A 141 -62.17 -67.92 -8.54
CA LEU A 141 -61.81 -69.32 -8.29
C LEU A 141 -62.69 -69.98 -7.21
N ILE A 142 -62.97 -69.26 -6.10
CA ILE A 142 -63.87 -69.74 -5.04
C ILE A 142 -65.28 -69.98 -5.61
N PHE A 143 -65.81 -69.02 -6.38
CA PHE A 143 -67.13 -69.17 -7.01
C PHE A 143 -67.20 -70.38 -7.95
N ALA A 144 -66.17 -70.57 -8.79
CA ALA A 144 -66.09 -71.71 -9.71
C ALA A 144 -66.04 -73.06 -8.98
N PHE A 145 -65.38 -73.13 -7.82
CA PHE A 145 -65.32 -74.34 -7.00
C PHE A 145 -66.64 -74.67 -6.31
N ILE A 146 -67.33 -73.65 -5.77
CA ILE A 146 -68.65 -73.82 -5.11
C ILE A 146 -69.75 -74.19 -6.12
N SER A 147 -69.63 -73.76 -7.38
CA SER A 147 -70.65 -74.00 -8.42
C SER A 147 -70.58 -75.38 -9.09
N LYS A 148 -69.64 -76.25 -8.68
CA LYS A 148 -69.40 -77.58 -9.25
C LYS A 148 -69.87 -78.67 -8.30
#